data_AF-A0A9N9J995-F1
#
_entry.id   AF-A0A9N9J995-F1
#
_cell.length_a   1.000
_cell.length_b   1.000
_cell.length_c   1.000
_cell.angle_alpha   90.00
_cell.angle_beta   90.00
_cell.angle_gamma   90.00
#
_symmetry.space_group_name_H-M   'P 1'
#
loop_
_entity.id
_entity.type
_entity.pdbx_description
1 polymer ?
#
loop_
_entity_poly.entity_id
_entity_poly.type
_entity_poly.pdbx_seq_one_letter_code
_entity_poly.pdbx_strand_id
1 'polypeptide(L)'
;IKTRVLKWTFGVEVAHEWVKGKDKKKRRTPEGLVYTFEMLAQRGTRVDVNKKFSKTFYPVRPNQVAIAFKIFTTKALSGKYCDGMKHIGTLKVSIDGTNCPIEFSLTFGKMEFTATAINKKTKQVYPDATFELEVS
;
A
#
# COMPACT_ATOMS: atom_id res chain seq x y z
N ILE A 1 17.45 18.96 -11.93
CA ILE A 1 16.59 17.91 -11.33
C ILE A 1 15.15 18.37 -11.44
N LYS A 2 14.25 17.58 -12.06
CA LYS A 2 12.81 17.89 -12.03
C LYS A 2 12.23 17.34 -10.73
N THR A 3 11.58 18.20 -9.96
CA THR A 3 10.87 17.83 -8.73
C THR A 3 9.39 18.12 -8.89
N ARG A 4 8.53 17.40 -8.19
CA ARG A 4 7.08 17.65 -8.16
C ARG A 4 6.55 17.62 -6.75
N VAL A 5 5.43 18.29 -6.54
CA VAL A 5 4.67 18.20 -5.30
C VAL A 5 3.56 17.18 -5.49
N LEU A 6 3.44 16.21 -4.59
CA LEU A 6 2.36 15.23 -4.64
C LEU A 6 1.02 15.92 -4.37
N LYS A 7 0.10 15.87 -5.33
CA LYS A 7 -1.26 16.43 -5.19
C LYS A 7 -2.15 15.60 -4.24
N TRP A 8 -1.75 14.37 -3.95
CA TRP A 8 -2.51 13.40 -3.18
C TRP A 8 -1.63 12.62 -2.21
N THR A 9 -2.25 12.06 -1.18
CA THR A 9 -1.65 11.08 -0.28
C THR A 9 -1.87 9.69 -0.87
N PHE A 10 -0.85 8.84 -0.85
CA PHE A 10 -0.86 7.49 -1.39
C PHE A 10 -0.55 6.48 -0.30
N GLY A 11 -1.19 5.32 -0.38
CA GLY A 11 -0.98 4.23 0.56
C GLY A 11 -1.68 2.96 0.09
N VAL A 12 -1.64 1.95 0.94
CA VAL A 12 -2.26 0.65 0.68
C VAL A 12 -3.22 0.26 1.78
N GLU A 13 -4.21 -0.55 1.43
CA GLU A 13 -5.04 -1.23 2.42
C GLU A 13 -4.24 -2.34 3.11
N VAL A 14 -4.28 -2.36 4.44
CA VAL A 14 -3.64 -3.39 5.27
C VAL A 14 -4.69 -4.02 6.16
N ALA A 15 -4.64 -5.34 6.29
CA ALA A 15 -5.46 -6.07 7.24
C ALA A 15 -4.64 -6.47 8.47
N HIS A 16 -5.27 -6.39 9.64
CA HIS A 16 -4.75 -6.95 10.90
C HIS A 16 -5.88 -7.62 11.69
N GLU A 17 -5.54 -8.49 12.63
CA GLU A 17 -6.52 -9.13 13.51
C GLU A 17 -7.22 -8.11 14.41
N TRP A 18 -8.54 -8.20 14.54
CA TRP A 18 -9.31 -7.30 15.40
C TRP A 18 -8.87 -7.43 16.86
N VAL A 19 -8.51 -6.30 17.49
CA VAL A 19 -8.11 -6.28 18.90
C VAL A 19 -9.18 -5.60 19.76
N LYS A 20 -9.73 -6.35 20.73
CA LYS A 20 -10.69 -5.81 21.71
C LYS A 20 -10.09 -4.62 22.46
N GLY A 21 -10.86 -3.54 22.55
CA GLY A 21 -10.44 -2.30 23.22
C GLY A 21 -9.60 -1.35 22.36
N LYS A 22 -8.99 -1.81 21.26
CA LYS A 22 -8.28 -0.95 20.29
C LYS A 22 -9.12 -0.68 19.04
N ASP A 23 -9.82 -1.70 18.56
CA ASP A 23 -10.60 -1.61 17.33
C ASP A 23 -12.10 -1.51 17.60
N LYS A 24 -12.77 -0.61 16.86
CA LYS A 24 -14.23 -0.45 16.95
C LYS A 24 -14.91 -1.73 16.48
N LYS A 25 -15.85 -2.28 17.26
CA LYS A 25 -16.58 -3.53 16.93
C LYS A 25 -17.18 -3.52 15.52
N LYS A 26 -17.72 -2.38 15.07
CA LYS A 26 -18.28 -2.21 13.71
C LYS A 26 -17.28 -2.32 12.55
N ARG A 27 -15.97 -2.34 12.84
CA ARG A 27 -14.90 -2.50 11.83
C ARG A 27 -14.42 -3.95 11.69
N ARG A 28 -14.86 -4.84 12.59
CA ARG A 28 -14.50 -6.26 12.56
C ARG A 28 -15.27 -6.95 11.44
N THR A 29 -14.56 -7.56 10.51
CA THR A 29 -15.17 -8.41 9.47
C THR A 29 -15.56 -9.79 10.05
N PRO A 30 -16.40 -10.58 9.35
CA PRO A 30 -16.71 -11.96 9.77
C PRO A 30 -15.45 -12.81 10.01
N GLU A 31 -14.39 -12.54 9.27
CA GLU A 31 -13.08 -13.19 9.36
C GLU A 31 -12.25 -12.75 10.58
N GLY A 32 -12.76 -11.83 11.39
CA GLY A 32 -12.06 -11.29 12.55
C GLY A 32 -11.00 -10.26 12.20
N LEU A 33 -11.02 -9.68 11.00
CA LEU A 33 -10.02 -8.71 10.56
C LEU A 33 -10.53 -7.26 10.64
N VAL A 34 -9.59 -6.34 10.63
CA VAL A 34 -9.82 -4.90 10.45
C VAL A 34 -8.94 -4.44 9.31
N TYR A 35 -9.50 -3.63 8.42
CA TYR A 35 -8.79 -3.04 7.28
C TYR A 35 -8.50 -1.57 7.56
N THR A 36 -7.24 -1.16 7.44
CA THR A 36 -6.76 0.20 7.65
C THR A 36 -5.98 0.71 6.46
N PHE A 37 -5.86 2.04 6.35
CA PHE A 37 -5.03 2.68 5.35
C PHE A 37 -3.61 2.88 5.89
N GLU A 38 -2.63 2.27 5.23
CA GLU A 38 -1.22 2.46 5.53
C GLU A 38 -0.62 3.46 4.54
N MET A 39 -0.35 4.67 5.03
CA MET A 39 0.23 5.75 4.24
C MET A 39 1.69 5.44 3.87
N LEU A 40 2.04 5.66 2.60
CA LEU A 40 3.40 5.54 2.06
C LEU A 40 3.98 6.89 1.65
N ALA A 41 3.18 7.73 1.00
CA ALA A 41 3.60 9.05 0.54
C ALA A 41 2.51 10.09 0.81
N GLN A 42 2.87 11.21 1.42
CA GLN A 42 1.91 12.23 1.83
C GLN A 42 1.71 13.29 0.74
N ARG A 43 0.49 13.81 0.63
CA ARG A 43 0.20 15.03 -0.16
C ARG A 43 1.08 16.18 0.33
N GLY A 44 1.53 17.02 -0.60
CA GLY A 44 2.37 18.18 -0.31
C GLY A 44 3.87 17.85 -0.26
N THR A 45 4.24 16.58 -0.20
CA THR A 45 5.66 16.18 -0.25
C THR A 45 6.25 16.52 -1.61
N ARG A 46 7.37 17.26 -1.59
CA ARG A 46 8.21 17.48 -2.77
C ARG A 46 9.05 16.22 -3.00
N VAL A 47 8.91 15.62 -4.18
CA VAL A 47 9.60 14.40 -4.57
C VAL A 47 10.43 14.63 -5.83
N ASP A 48 11.65 14.10 -5.82
CA ASP A 48 12.47 13.96 -7.01
C ASP A 48 11.91 12.87 -7.91
N VAL A 49 12.18 12.95 -9.22
CA VAL A 49 11.88 11.84 -10.14
C VAL A 49 12.57 10.58 -9.64
N ASN A 50 11.83 9.47 -9.62
CA ASN A 50 12.24 8.15 -9.13
C ASN A 50 12.42 8.06 -7.61
N LYS A 51 11.88 9.01 -6.84
CA LYS A 51 11.81 8.87 -5.38
C LYS A 51 10.92 7.66 -5.03
N LYS A 52 11.50 6.73 -4.27
CA LYS A 52 10.85 5.52 -3.76
C LYS A 52 10.37 5.72 -2.31
N PHE A 53 9.16 5.29 -2.03
CA PHE A 53 8.60 5.13 -0.69
C PHE A 53 8.27 3.66 -0.47
N SER A 54 8.76 3.04 0.61
CA SER A 54 8.56 1.62 0.84
C SER A 54 8.23 1.31 2.29
N LYS A 55 7.52 0.19 2.48
CA LYS A 55 7.27 -0.46 3.78
C LYS A 55 7.33 -1.96 3.62
N THR A 56 7.66 -2.66 4.71
CA THR A 56 7.63 -4.12 4.76
C THR A 56 6.29 -4.59 5.32
N PHE A 57 5.66 -5.52 4.63
CA PHE A 57 4.38 -6.10 4.98
C PHE A 57 4.53 -7.60 5.20
N TYR A 58 3.66 -8.16 6.03
CA TYR A 58 3.64 -9.57 6.39
C TYR A 58 2.28 -10.17 6.04
N PRO A 59 2.21 -11.46 5.69
CA PRO A 59 0.95 -12.16 5.57
C PRO A 59 0.20 -12.12 6.90
N VAL A 60 -1.11 -11.92 6.85
CA VAL A 60 -1.95 -11.82 8.05
C VAL A 60 -2.17 -13.20 8.66
N ARG A 61 -2.25 -14.22 7.80
CA ARG A 61 -2.48 -15.60 8.20
C ARG A 61 -1.30 -16.49 7.85
N PRO A 62 -1.05 -17.54 8.65
CA PRO A 62 -0.03 -18.52 8.37
C PRO A 62 -0.09 -19.16 6.98
N ASN A 63 -1.28 -19.56 6.55
CA ASN A 63 -1.52 -20.30 5.32
C ASN A 63 -1.88 -19.40 4.13
N GLN A 64 -1.56 -18.11 4.18
CA GLN A 64 -1.88 -17.18 3.11
C GLN A 64 -0.96 -17.42 1.90
N VAL A 65 -1.56 -17.60 0.71
CA VAL A 65 -0.84 -17.93 -0.54
C VAL A 65 -0.67 -16.73 -1.49
N ALA A 66 -1.30 -15.60 -1.17
CA ALA A 66 -1.16 -14.37 -1.95
C ALA A 66 -1.43 -13.12 -1.10
N ILE A 67 -0.80 -12.00 -1.46
CA ILE A 67 -1.09 -10.66 -0.94
C ILE A 67 -1.63 -9.80 -2.08
N ALA A 68 -2.71 -9.07 -1.83
CA ALA A 68 -3.25 -8.10 -2.77
C ALA A 68 -3.05 -6.68 -2.20
N PHE A 69 -2.05 -5.97 -2.70
CA PHE A 69 -1.82 -4.57 -2.34
C PHE A 69 -2.79 -3.68 -3.11
N LYS A 70 -3.95 -3.37 -2.51
CA LYS A 70 -4.87 -2.37 -3.05
C LYS A 70 -4.33 -0.97 -2.75
N ILE A 71 -4.05 -0.21 -3.79
CA ILE A 71 -3.46 1.13 -3.72
C ILE A 71 -4.58 2.15 -3.73
N PHE A 72 -4.55 3.04 -2.73
CA PHE A 72 -5.55 4.10 -2.55
C PHE A 72 -4.92 5.48 -2.56
N THR A 73 -5.72 6.48 -2.92
CA THR A 73 -5.36 7.88 -2.87
C THR A 73 -6.44 8.77 -2.25
N THR A 74 -6.01 9.88 -1.63
CA THR A 74 -6.91 10.84 -0.98
C THR A 74 -6.32 12.26 -0.94
N LYS A 75 -7.18 13.29 -0.89
CA LYS A 75 -6.75 14.70 -0.64
C LYS A 75 -6.37 14.95 0.81
N ALA A 76 -6.81 14.09 1.73
CA ALA A 76 -6.50 14.21 3.14
C ALA A 76 -5.01 13.99 3.41
N LEU A 77 -4.45 14.71 4.38
CA LEU A 77 -3.05 14.55 4.78
C LEU A 77 -2.80 13.25 5.55
N SER A 78 -3.85 12.67 6.13
CA SER A 78 -3.83 11.40 6.85
C SER A 78 -5.22 10.77 6.84
N GLY A 79 -5.29 9.48 7.16
CA GLY A 79 -6.54 8.75 7.30
C GLY A 79 -6.26 7.39 7.92
N LYS A 80 -7.18 6.91 8.77
CA LYS A 80 -7.05 5.59 9.42
C LYS A 80 -7.65 4.46 8.58
N TYR A 81 -8.72 4.74 7.86
CA TYR A 81 -9.51 3.77 7.10
C TYR A 81 -9.59 4.20 5.64
N CYS A 82 -9.79 3.26 4.73
CA CYS A 82 -9.89 3.54 3.29
C CYS A 82 -11.23 4.18 2.87
N ASP A 83 -12.16 4.39 3.82
CA ASP A 83 -13.47 5.00 3.56
C ASP A 83 -13.32 6.36 2.85
N GLY A 84 -13.99 6.52 1.70
CA GLY A 84 -13.94 7.76 0.92
C GLY A 84 -12.61 8.02 0.19
N MET A 85 -11.66 7.07 0.22
CA MET A 85 -10.45 7.12 -0.59
C MET A 85 -10.68 6.50 -1.96
N LYS A 86 -10.00 7.00 -2.98
CA LYS A 86 -10.08 6.48 -4.35
C LYS A 86 -9.14 5.29 -4.53
N HIS A 87 -9.67 4.15 -4.96
CA HIS A 87 -8.88 3.00 -5.38
C HIS A 87 -8.25 3.29 -6.75
N ILE A 88 -6.92 3.12 -6.86
CA ILE A 88 -6.18 3.34 -8.12
C ILE A 88 -5.92 2.02 -8.83
N GLY A 89 -5.62 0.96 -8.07
CA GLY A 89 -5.25 -0.32 -8.64
C GLY A 89 -4.79 -1.32 -7.59
N THR A 90 -4.42 -2.51 -8.04
CA THR A 90 -4.03 -3.60 -7.15
C THR A 90 -2.83 -4.34 -7.71
N LEU A 91 -1.76 -4.45 -6.91
CA LEU A 91 -0.65 -5.35 -7.18
C LEU A 91 -0.86 -6.67 -6.43
N LYS A 92 -0.96 -7.78 -7.16
CA LYS A 92 -1.10 -9.13 -6.57
C LYS A 92 0.25 -9.83 -6.54
N VAL A 93 0.55 -10.47 -5.42
CA VAL A 93 1.83 -11.11 -5.15
C VAL A 93 1.57 -12.51 -4.62
N SER A 94 2.04 -13.55 -5.31
CA SER A 94 1.97 -14.94 -4.83
C SER A 94 3.06 -15.17 -3.78
N ILE A 95 2.71 -15.84 -2.68
CA ILE A 95 3.61 -16.10 -1.56
C ILE A 95 3.49 -17.57 -1.11
N ASP A 96 4.61 -18.16 -0.73
CA ASP A 96 4.67 -19.56 -0.31
C ASP A 96 4.65 -19.69 1.23
N GLY A 97 3.58 -19.18 1.85
CA GLY A 97 3.24 -19.44 3.26
C GLY A 97 3.82 -18.49 4.32
N THR A 98 3.86 -19.01 5.56
CA THR A 98 4.09 -18.31 6.83
C THR A 98 5.39 -17.51 6.85
N ASN A 99 5.29 -16.21 7.13
CA ASN A 99 6.43 -15.30 7.31
C ASN A 99 7.18 -14.98 5.99
N CYS A 100 6.46 -14.49 5.00
CA CYS A 100 7.02 -13.92 3.77
C CYS A 100 7.07 -12.38 3.87
N PRO A 101 8.17 -11.76 4.34
CA PRO A 101 8.26 -10.31 4.40
C PRO A 101 8.35 -9.73 2.97
N ILE A 102 7.31 -8.99 2.58
CA ILE A 102 7.25 -8.32 1.28
C ILE A 102 7.58 -6.84 1.48
N GLU A 103 8.66 -6.37 0.86
CA GLU A 103 8.87 -4.93 0.68
C GLU A 103 8.01 -4.48 -0.48
N PHE A 104 6.96 -3.72 -0.18
CA PHE A 104 6.16 -3.02 -1.18
C PHE A 104 6.64 -1.58 -1.29
N SER A 105 6.65 -1.04 -2.51
CA SER A 105 7.05 0.34 -2.72
C SER A 105 6.30 1.04 -3.85
N LEU A 106 6.20 2.37 -3.72
CA LEU A 106 5.73 3.28 -4.75
C LEU A 106 6.90 4.16 -5.20
N THR A 107 7.21 4.14 -6.48
CA THR A 107 8.26 4.96 -7.11
C THR A 107 7.59 5.98 -8.00
N PHE A 108 7.77 7.28 -7.71
CA PHE A 108 7.11 8.35 -8.46
C PHE A 108 7.96 8.83 -9.63
N GLY A 109 7.47 8.59 -10.85
CA GLY A 109 8.01 9.15 -12.08
C GLY A 109 7.50 10.57 -12.35
N LYS A 110 7.63 11.02 -13.59
CA LYS A 110 7.15 12.34 -14.03
C LYS A 110 5.62 12.41 -14.12
N MET A 111 5.02 11.44 -14.82
CA MET A 111 3.58 11.39 -15.11
C MET A 111 2.90 10.13 -14.55
N GLU A 112 3.68 9.21 -14.00
CA GLU A 112 3.22 7.94 -13.46
C GLU A 112 3.84 7.65 -12.08
N PHE A 113 3.34 6.61 -11.43
CA PHE A 113 4.06 5.93 -10.37
C PHE A 113 4.03 4.42 -10.61
N THR A 114 5.10 3.74 -10.20
CA THR A 114 5.23 2.29 -10.30
C THR A 114 5.14 1.68 -8.92
N ALA A 115 4.27 0.68 -8.77
CA ALA A 115 4.19 -0.18 -7.61
C ALA A 115 5.07 -1.41 -7.81
N THR A 116 5.96 -1.70 -6.87
CA THR A 116 6.80 -2.90 -6.89
C THR A 116 6.69 -3.67 -5.58
N ALA A 117 6.95 -4.96 -5.66
CA ALA A 117 7.02 -5.84 -4.49
C ALA A 117 8.27 -6.73 -4.58
N ILE A 118 8.95 -6.91 -3.45
CA ILE A 118 10.15 -7.75 -3.34
C ILE A 118 10.00 -8.65 -2.12
N ASN A 119 10.18 -9.96 -2.28
CA ASN A 119 10.33 -10.86 -1.15
C ASN A 119 11.71 -10.63 -0.52
N LYS A 120 11.75 -10.10 0.71
CA LYS A 120 13.02 -9.73 1.36
C LYS A 120 13.90 -10.93 1.71
N LYS A 121 13.30 -12.12 1.87
CA LYS A 121 14.02 -13.37 2.16
C LYS A 121 14.65 -13.95 0.90
N THR A 122 13.86 -14.20 -0.13
CA THR A 122 14.32 -14.86 -1.36
C THR A 122 14.94 -13.91 -2.38
N LYS A 123 14.77 -12.59 -2.19
CA LYS A 123 15.11 -11.53 -3.16
C LYS A 123 14.33 -11.62 -4.47
N GLN A 124 13.30 -12.46 -4.54
CA GLN A 124 12.39 -12.50 -5.67
C GLN A 124 11.72 -11.15 -5.86
N VAL A 125 11.85 -10.61 -7.07
CA VAL A 125 11.14 -9.42 -7.53
C VAL A 125 9.88 -9.89 -8.25
N TYR A 126 8.74 -9.34 -7.85
CA TYR A 126 7.46 -9.61 -8.52
C TYR A 126 7.25 -8.63 -9.68
N PRO A 127 6.47 -9.00 -10.71
CA PRO A 127 6.08 -8.08 -11.77
C PRO A 127 5.53 -6.78 -11.18
N ASP A 128 5.98 -5.66 -11.73
CA ASP A 128 5.56 -4.34 -11.30
C ASP A 128 4.23 -3.94 -11.95
N ALA A 129 3.61 -2.88 -11.41
CA ALA A 129 2.42 -2.28 -11.99
C ALA A 129 2.59 -0.77 -12.06
N THR A 130 2.40 -0.19 -13.24
CA THR A 130 2.52 1.25 -13.47
C THR A 130 1.14 1.88 -13.58
N PHE A 131 0.97 3.02 -12.92
CA PHE A 131 -0.29 3.76 -12.87
C PHE A 131 -0.04 5.22 -13.23
N GLU A 132 -0.90 5.76 -14.09
CA GLU A 132 -0.89 7.19 -14.38
C GLU A 132 -1.30 7.99 -13.15
N LEU A 133 -0.66 9.14 -13.00
CA LEU A 133 -1.08 10.10 -11.99
C LEU A 133 -2.10 11.02 -12.62
N GLU A 134 -3.28 11.06 -12.02
CA GLU A 134 -4.34 11.93 -12.51
C GLU A 134 -3.85 13.37 -12.61
N VAL A 135 -3.84 13.87 -13.84
CA VAL A 135 -3.51 15.25 -14.19
C VAL A 135 -4.80 16.05 -14.05
N SER A 136 -5.22 16.32 -12.82
CA SER A 136 -6.26 17.33 -12.52
C SER A 136 -5.66 18.51 -11.80
#